data_AF-A0A972PZI3-F1
#
_entry.id   AF-A0A972PZI3-F1
#
_cell.length_a   1.000
_cell.length_b   1.000
_cell.length_c   1.000
_cell.angle_alpha   90.00
_cell.angle_beta   90.00
_cell.angle_gamma   90.00
#
_symmetry.space_group_name_H-M   'P 1'
#
loop_
_entity.id
_entity.type
_entity.pdbx_description
1 polymer ?
#
loop_
_entity_poly.entity_id
_entity_poly.type
_entity_poly.pdbx_seq_one_letter_code
_entity_poly.pdbx_strand_id
1 'polypeptide(L)' 'GMVDLAEGVRMISNIVECDFEELRNGMELEVVFDDVSDEITLPKWRPA' A
#
# COMPACT_ATOMS: atom_id res chain seq x y z
N GLY A 1 4.13 2.30 -5.23
CA GLY A 1 3.15 2.43 -6.34
C GLY A 1 2.31 3.67 -6.15
N MET A 2 1.44 3.97 -7.10
CA MET A 2 0.33 4.91 -6.94
C MET A 2 -0.90 4.10 -6.55
N VAL A 3 -1.48 4.37 -5.38
CA VAL A 3 -2.63 3.67 -4.83
C VAL A 3 -3.85 4.57 -4.90
N ASP A 4 -4.90 4.08 -5.54
CA ASP A 4 -6.22 4.72 -5.59
C ASP A 4 -7.02 4.27 -4.37
N LEU A 5 -7.42 5.20 -3.50
CA LEU A 5 -8.30 4.89 -2.37
C LEU A 5 -9.78 4.99 -2.79
N ALA A 6 -10.65 4.26 -2.08
CA ALA A 6 -12.10 4.25 -2.34
C ALA A 6 -12.74 5.64 -2.19
N GLU A 7 -12.14 6.51 -1.37
CA GLU A 7 -12.54 7.90 -1.16
C GLU A 7 -12.19 8.81 -2.35
N GLY A 8 -11.47 8.30 -3.36
CA GLY A 8 -11.12 9.03 -4.60
C GLY A 8 -9.79 9.78 -4.56
N VAL A 9 -9.02 9.65 -3.47
CA VAL A 9 -7.67 10.23 -3.33
C VAL A 9 -6.63 9.25 -3.87
N ARG A 10 -5.47 9.76 -4.31
CA ARG A 10 -4.31 8.95 -4.67
C ARG A 10 -3.17 9.15 -3.69
N MET A 11 -2.53 8.06 -3.30
CA MET A 11 -1.34 8.08 -2.45
C MET A 11 -0.15 7.42 -3.14
N ILE A 12 1.05 7.95 -2.88
CA ILE A 12 2.31 7.30 -3.23
C ILE A 12 2.87 6.66 -1.97
N SER A 13 2.98 5.33 -1.96
CA SER A 13 3.77 4.58 -0.98
C SER A 13 3.91 3.12 -1.47
N ASN A 14 4.45 2.23 -0.65
CA ASN A 14 4.91 0.91 -1.04
C ASN A 14 3.78 -0.13 -0.92
N ILE A 15 3.76 -1.04 -1.89
CA ILE A 15 3.01 -2.29 -1.78
C ILE A 15 4.01 -3.34 -1.25
N VAL A 16 3.64 -4.04 -0.19
CA VAL A 16 4.43 -5.04 0.53
C VAL A 16 3.70 -6.38 0.51
N GLU A 17 4.40 -7.45 0.93
CA GLU A 17 3.83 -8.80 1.04
C GLU A 17 3.22 -9.32 -0.28
N CYS A 18 3.81 -8.94 -1.42
CA CYS A 18 3.38 -9.32 -2.75
C CYS A 18 4.58 -9.42 -3.69
N ASP A 19 4.62 -10.48 -4.49
CA ASP A 19 5.63 -10.63 -5.52
C ASP A 19 5.35 -9.69 -6.69
N PHE A 20 6.42 -9.14 -7.28
CA PHE A 20 6.28 -8.14 -8.36
C PHE A 20 5.51 -8.68 -9.58
N GLU A 21 5.61 -9.98 -9.85
CA GLU A 21 4.92 -10.65 -10.96
C GLU A 21 3.40 -10.80 -10.72
N GLU A 22 2.97 -10.73 -9.46
CA GLU A 22 1.56 -10.84 -9.07
C GLU A 22 0.85 -9.48 -9.09
N LEU A 23 1.60 -8.38 -9.01
CA LEU A 23 1.07 -7.02 -9.03
C LEU A 23 0.34 -6.71 -10.34
N ARG A 24 -0.91 -6.25 -10.20
CA ARG A 24 -1.77 -5.85 -11.33
C ARG A 24 -2.44 -4.52 -11.06
N ASN A 25 -2.61 -3.71 -12.10
CA ASN A 25 -3.37 -2.47 -11.99
C ASN A 25 -4.82 -2.76 -11.60
N GLY A 26 -5.34 -2.03 -10.61
CA GLY A 26 -6.69 -2.22 -10.09
C GLY A 26 -6.87 -3.41 -9.13
N MET A 27 -5.77 -4.05 -8.70
CA MET A 27 -5.80 -5.04 -7.64
C MET A 27 -6.33 -4.42 -6.34
N GLU A 28 -7.17 -5.17 -5.61
CA GLU A 28 -7.64 -4.76 -4.29
C GLU A 28 -6.49 -4.83 -3.28
N LEU A 29 -6.37 -3.78 -2.48
CA LEU A 29 -5.31 -3.62 -1.49
C LEU A 29 -5.93 -3.28 -0.14
N GLU A 30 -5.33 -3.77 0.93
CA GLU A 30 -5.62 -3.35 2.30
C GLU A 30 -4.43 -2.56 2.89
N VAL A 31 -4.75 -1.59 3.75
CA VAL A 31 -3.74 -0.78 4.41
C VAL A 31 -3.10 -1.56 5.56
N VAL A 32 -1.77 -1.49 5.63
CA VAL A 32 -0.99 -1.94 6.78
C VAL A 32 -0.15 -0.78 7.28
N PHE A 33 0.07 -0.72 8.59
CA PHE A 33 0.88 0.32 9.22
C PHE A 33 2.23 -0.25 9.60
N ASP A 34 3.28 0.40 9.12
CA ASP A 34 4.65 -0.01 9.38
C ASP A 34 5.38 1.07 10.18
N ASP A 35 5.92 0.68 11.32
CA ASP A 35 6.72 1.52 12.20
C ASP A 35 8.15 1.58 11.64
N VAL A 36 8.41 2.60 10.81
CA VAL A 36 9.71 2.78 10.15
C VAL A 36 10.75 3.40 11.09
N SER A 37 10.30 3.95 12.22
CA SER A 37 11.11 4.34 13.37
C SER A 37 10.24 4.37 14.62
N ASP A 38 10.84 4.57 15.80
CA ASP A 38 10.13 4.67 17.08
C ASP A 38 9.12 5.84 17.14
N GLU A 39 9.23 6.82 16.23
CA GLU A 39 8.41 8.04 16.22
C GLU A 39 7.50 8.15 14.98
N ILE A 40 7.70 7.30 13.97
CA ILE A 40 7.04 7.46 12.66
C ILE A 40 6.45 6.13 12.20
N THR A 41 5.12 6.14 12.05
CA THR A 41 4.35 5.07 11.41
C THR A 41 3.90 5.53 10.02
N LEU A 42 4.19 4.73 8.99
CA LEU A 42 3.76 5.02 7.62
C LEU A 42 2.71 4.00 7.15
N PRO A 43 1.66 4.46 6.44
CA PRO A 43 0.76 3.56 5.76
C PRO A 43 1.44 2.94 4.53
N LYS A 44 1.38 1.62 4.44
CA LYS A 44 1.75 0.80 3.29
C LYS A 44 0.54 -0.04 2.89
N TRP A 45 0.67 -0.84 1.83
CA TRP A 45 -0.44 -1.66 1.33
C TRP A 45 0.01 -3.08 1.03
N ARG A 46 -0.90 -4.03 1.15
CA ARG A 46 -0.71 -5.41 0.67
C ARG A 46 -1.96 -5.88 -0.07
N PRO A 47 -1.89 -6.93 -0.90
CA PRO A 47 -3.06 -7.55 -1.49
C PRO A 47 -4.08 -7.93 -0.40
N ALA A 48 -5.35 -7.63 -0.65
CA ALA A 48 -6.46 -7.99 0.23
C ALA A 48 -6.82 -9.49 0.18
#